data_AF-A0A2N5Z9Y2-F1
#
_entry.id   AF-A0A2N5Z9Y2-F1
#
_cell.length_a   1.000
_cell.length_b   1.000
_cell.length_c   1.000
_cell.angle_alpha   90.00
_cell.angle_beta   90.00
_cell.angle_gamma   90.00
#
_symmetry.space_group_name_H-M   'P 1'
#
loop_
_entity.id
_entity.type
_entity.pdbx_description
1 polymer ?
#
loop_
_entity_poly.entity_id
_entity_poly.type
_entity_poly.pdbx_seq_one_letter_code
_entity_poly.pdbx_strand_id
1 'polypeptide(L)'
;MQNIKFLILRFSSIGDIVLTTPVIRNLKAQVEGAEIHYLTKPQFSSILEDNPYVNKVHVLKDAFGDTVEELKYEHYDYIIDLHRNIRSARFKRRLKIISFSFEKLNWEKWLLVNFKKNKMPNVHIVDRYLDTLKVFDVKNDNKGLDYFIPVKDEVDIQTISEELKNGYVGVVVGAYHNTKKLTKNKLISICKKINKPIVLLGGPDNKEEGEEVKNAVKERIYNTCGSYNINQSASLVKQANVILSPDTGLMHIASAFKKKIVSVWGNTVPEFGMYPYLPHTDSEIMEIKDLNCRPCTKIGFKECPKKHFKCINDLDEDYIVNKISDLY
;
A
#
# COMPACT_ATOMS: atom_id res chain seq x y z
N MET A 1 17.55 24.18 -22.05
CA MET A 1 16.11 23.81 -22.00
C MET A 1 15.59 24.18 -20.62
N GLN A 2 14.36 24.68 -20.53
CA GLN A 2 13.80 25.10 -19.26
C GLN A 2 13.37 23.86 -18.47
N ASN A 3 13.90 23.68 -17.26
CA ASN A 3 13.45 22.62 -16.35
C ASN A 3 12.01 22.95 -15.92
N ILE A 4 11.11 21.96 -15.94
CA ILE A 4 9.75 22.10 -15.42
C ILE A 4 9.69 21.42 -14.06
N LYS A 5 9.44 22.18 -13.00
CA LYS A 5 9.49 21.67 -11.62
C LYS A 5 8.09 21.38 -11.07
N PHE A 6 7.86 20.12 -10.72
CA PHE A 6 6.61 19.61 -10.17
C PHE A 6 6.72 19.36 -8.67
N LEU A 7 5.70 19.76 -7.91
CA LEU A 7 5.53 19.37 -6.51
C LEU A 7 4.35 18.40 -6.37
N ILE A 8 4.64 17.15 -6.00
CA ILE A 8 3.62 16.14 -5.70
C ILE A 8 3.26 16.20 -4.22
N LEU A 9 1.96 16.27 -3.90
CA LEU A 9 1.45 16.29 -2.52
C LEU A 9 0.78 14.96 -2.16
N ARG A 10 1.37 14.20 -1.23
CA ARG A 10 0.76 13.01 -0.60
C ARG A 10 1.36 12.72 0.76
N PHE A 11 0.54 12.83 1.81
CA PHE A 11 1.04 12.81 3.19
C PHE A 11 0.90 11.46 3.93
N SER A 12 0.14 10.51 3.38
CA SER A 12 -0.14 9.20 3.99
C SER A 12 -1.00 8.35 3.07
N SER A 13 -1.17 7.06 3.31
CA SER A 13 -0.30 6.19 4.13
C SER A 13 0.69 5.46 3.21
N ILE A 14 1.47 4.51 3.74
CA ILE A 14 2.46 3.71 2.98
C ILE A 14 1.88 3.22 1.64
N GLY A 15 0.74 2.51 1.68
CA GLY A 15 0.10 1.99 0.49
C GLY A 15 -0.26 3.07 -0.53
N ASP A 16 -0.87 4.16 -0.07
CA ASP A 16 -1.23 5.25 -0.98
C ASP A 16 -0.01 5.95 -1.60
N ILE A 17 1.12 6.03 -0.89
CA ILE A 17 2.36 6.60 -1.43
C ILE A 17 2.92 5.67 -2.50
N VAL A 18 2.92 4.36 -2.29
CA VAL A 18 3.32 3.40 -3.34
C VAL A 18 2.40 3.50 -4.56
N LEU A 19 1.09 3.72 -4.35
CA LEU A 19 0.12 3.94 -5.42
C LEU A 19 0.35 5.24 -6.22
N THR A 20 1.14 6.21 -5.75
CA THR A 20 1.49 7.40 -6.54
C THR A 20 2.70 7.19 -7.45
N THR A 21 3.47 6.12 -7.26
CA THR A 21 4.74 5.90 -7.98
C THR A 21 4.60 5.93 -9.51
N PRO A 22 3.49 5.46 -10.13
CA PRO A 22 3.32 5.61 -11.58
C PRO A 22 3.20 7.07 -12.01
N VAL A 23 2.62 7.96 -11.19
CA VAL A 23 2.59 9.41 -11.48
C VAL A 23 4.01 9.96 -11.55
N ILE A 24 4.86 9.56 -10.59
CA ILE A 24 6.26 9.99 -10.51
C ILE A 24 7.02 9.52 -11.76
N ARG A 25 6.97 8.22 -12.07
CA ARG A 25 7.67 7.64 -13.22
C ARG A 25 7.20 8.23 -14.54
N ASN A 26 5.88 8.27 -14.77
CA ASN A 26 5.35 8.72 -16.06
C ASN A 26 5.60 10.22 -16.29
N LEU A 27 5.53 11.07 -15.25
CA LEU A 27 5.98 12.46 -15.35
C LEU A 27 7.45 12.54 -15.76
N LYS A 28 8.33 11.82 -15.04
CA LYS A 28 9.77 11.88 -15.27
C LYS A 28 10.17 11.41 -16.67
N ALA A 29 9.47 10.40 -17.18
CA ALA A 29 9.78 9.76 -18.45
C ALA A 29 9.18 10.47 -19.67
N GLN A 30 8.04 11.17 -19.52
CA GLN A 30 7.27 11.70 -20.66
C GLN A 30 7.26 13.23 -20.74
N VAL A 31 7.62 13.94 -19.66
CA VAL A 31 7.76 15.39 -19.67
C VAL A 31 9.25 15.75 -19.71
N GLU A 32 9.68 16.30 -20.83
CA GLU A 32 11.06 16.71 -21.04
C GLU A 32 11.49 17.78 -20.02
N GLY A 33 12.64 17.58 -19.37
CA GLY A 33 13.12 18.47 -18.31
C GLY A 33 12.29 18.43 -17.02
N ALA A 34 11.49 17.39 -16.78
CA ALA A 34 10.73 17.26 -15.53
C ALA A 34 11.65 17.06 -14.32
N GLU A 35 11.52 17.96 -13.35
CA GLU A 35 12.10 17.85 -12.00
C GLU A 35 10.98 17.59 -11.00
N ILE A 36 11.08 16.48 -10.25
CA ILE A 36 9.98 16.02 -9.41
C ILE A 36 10.36 16.12 -7.94
N HIS A 37 9.65 16.98 -7.22
CA HIS A 37 9.72 17.05 -5.77
C HIS A 37 8.48 16.42 -5.16
N TYR A 38 8.63 15.83 -3.99
CA TYR A 38 7.53 15.13 -3.31
C TYR A 38 7.43 15.58 -1.87
N LEU A 39 6.25 16.04 -1.43
CA LEU A 39 5.99 16.41 -0.04
C LEU A 39 5.16 15.35 0.68
N THR A 40 5.74 14.79 1.74
CA THR A 40 5.10 13.78 2.60
C THR A 40 5.37 14.04 4.09
N LYS A 41 4.86 13.18 4.98
CA LYS A 41 5.22 13.21 6.41
C LYS A 41 6.58 12.53 6.64
N PRO A 42 7.33 12.95 7.67
CA PRO A 42 8.65 12.36 8.01
C PRO A 42 8.64 10.82 8.06
N GLN A 43 7.64 10.22 8.70
CA GLN A 43 7.52 8.76 8.85
C GLN A 43 7.34 7.97 7.54
N PHE A 44 7.17 8.64 6.40
CA PHE A 44 6.98 8.01 5.09
C PHE A 44 8.03 8.45 4.06
N SER A 45 9.03 9.25 4.44
CA SER A 45 10.05 9.75 3.50
C SER A 45 10.89 8.62 2.91
N SER A 46 11.26 7.64 3.73
CA SER A 46 12.12 6.51 3.36
C SER A 46 11.58 5.64 2.22
N ILE A 47 10.27 5.71 1.92
CA ILE A 47 9.63 5.02 0.79
C ILE A 47 10.03 5.64 -0.55
N LEU A 48 10.45 6.91 -0.54
CA LEU A 48 10.67 7.74 -1.74
C LEU A 48 12.14 8.14 -1.93
N GLU A 49 12.95 8.08 -0.87
CA GLU A 49 14.35 8.57 -0.88
C GLU A 49 15.22 7.90 -1.95
N ASP A 50 15.05 6.59 -2.17
CA ASP A 50 15.79 5.83 -3.19
C ASP A 50 15.05 5.72 -4.53
N ASN A 51 13.98 6.48 -4.73
CA ASN A 51 13.27 6.50 -6.01
C ASN A 51 14.04 7.36 -7.04
N PRO A 52 14.57 6.78 -8.13
CA PRO A 52 15.42 7.50 -9.10
C PRO A 52 14.66 8.58 -9.89
N TYR A 53 13.32 8.56 -9.85
CA TYR A 53 12.48 9.54 -10.52
C TYR A 53 12.17 10.76 -9.64
N VAL A 54 12.48 10.71 -8.33
CA VAL A 54 12.28 11.81 -7.40
C VAL A 54 13.59 12.58 -7.23
N ASN A 55 13.57 13.87 -7.54
CA ASN A 55 14.72 14.76 -7.39
C ASN A 55 14.90 15.21 -5.93
N LYS A 56 13.80 15.44 -5.21
CA LYS A 56 13.84 15.87 -3.80
C LYS A 56 12.62 15.42 -3.02
N VAL A 57 12.85 14.85 -1.84
CA VAL A 57 11.79 14.54 -0.87
C VAL A 57 11.76 15.63 0.20
N HIS A 58 10.64 16.34 0.28
CA HIS A 58 10.36 17.27 1.37
C HIS A 58 9.52 16.58 2.45
N VAL A 59 9.83 16.89 3.70
CA VAL A 59 9.07 16.41 4.86
C VAL A 59 8.34 17.56 5.54
N LEU A 60 7.12 17.30 5.99
CA LEU A 60 6.38 18.26 6.80
C LEU A 60 7.14 18.56 8.09
N LYS A 61 7.47 19.84 8.31
CA LYS A 61 7.97 20.36 9.59
C LYS A 61 6.82 20.56 10.57
N ASP A 62 7.15 20.70 11.85
CA ASP A 62 6.17 20.96 12.91
C ASP A 62 5.37 22.23 12.64
N ALA A 63 6.08 23.31 12.28
CA ALA A 63 5.46 24.53 11.82
C ALA A 63 5.14 24.46 10.33
N PHE A 64 3.86 24.58 10.01
CA PHE A 64 3.38 24.63 8.63
C PHE A 64 3.98 25.80 7.83
N GLY A 65 4.29 26.93 8.49
CA GLY A 65 4.92 28.10 7.87
C GLY A 65 6.30 27.78 7.29
N ASP A 66 7.15 27.15 8.07
CA ASP A 66 8.52 26.78 7.70
C ASP A 66 8.57 25.84 6.50
N THR A 67 7.59 24.93 6.40
CA THR A 67 7.47 24.06 5.21
C THR A 67 7.03 24.88 3.99
N VAL A 68 6.10 25.83 4.15
CA VAL A 68 5.67 26.70 3.05
C VAL A 68 6.81 27.59 2.56
N GLU A 69 7.60 28.15 3.47
CA GLU A 69 8.75 29.00 3.13
C GLU A 69 9.79 28.21 2.35
N GLU A 70 10.18 27.03 2.84
CA GLU A 70 11.08 26.13 2.12
C GLU A 70 10.59 25.84 0.69
N LEU A 71 9.31 25.49 0.54
CA LEU A 71 8.73 25.17 -0.76
C LEU A 71 8.60 26.39 -1.69
N LYS A 72 8.56 27.62 -1.16
CA LYS A 72 8.54 28.83 -1.99
C LYS A 72 9.89 29.10 -2.64
N TYR A 73 10.99 28.78 -1.97
CA TYR A 73 12.35 28.93 -2.51
C TYR A 73 12.64 27.99 -3.68
N GLU A 74 11.81 26.96 -3.88
CA GLU A 74 12.00 25.99 -4.96
C GLU A 74 11.45 26.45 -6.31
N HIS A 75 10.59 27.47 -6.35
CA HIS A 75 10.02 28.00 -7.60
C HIS A 75 9.36 26.95 -8.51
N TYR A 76 8.37 26.23 -7.98
CA TYR A 76 7.61 25.22 -8.73
C TYR A 76 6.68 25.82 -9.81
N ASP A 77 6.57 25.13 -10.94
CA ASP A 77 5.63 25.45 -12.01
C ASP A 77 4.24 24.86 -11.76
N TYR A 78 4.18 23.62 -11.25
CA TYR A 78 2.94 22.88 -11.08
C TYR A 78 2.88 22.10 -9.77
N ILE A 79 1.68 22.00 -9.20
CA ILE A 79 1.36 21.10 -8.08
C ILE A 79 0.50 19.94 -8.56
N ILE A 80 0.90 18.71 -8.26
CA ILE A 80 0.09 17.51 -8.43
C ILE A 80 -0.42 17.06 -7.04
N ASP A 81 -1.66 17.41 -6.72
CA ASP A 81 -2.29 17.09 -5.44
C ASP A 81 -3.01 15.73 -5.47
N LEU A 82 -2.26 14.70 -5.09
CA LEU A 82 -2.73 13.31 -4.98
C LEU A 82 -3.30 12.99 -3.59
N HIS A 83 -3.45 13.99 -2.73
CA HIS A 83 -3.99 13.82 -1.38
C HIS A 83 -5.36 14.44 -1.20
N ARG A 84 -5.67 15.54 -1.89
CA ARG A 84 -6.95 16.27 -1.92
C ARG A 84 -7.65 16.34 -0.56
N ASN A 85 -7.05 17.03 0.41
CA ASN A 85 -7.66 17.30 1.71
C ASN A 85 -7.43 18.77 2.14
N ILE A 86 -7.89 19.11 3.35
CA ILE A 86 -7.73 20.47 3.90
C ILE A 86 -6.25 20.88 3.97
N ARG A 87 -5.34 19.95 4.33
CA ARG A 87 -3.91 20.23 4.41
C ARG A 87 -3.31 20.51 3.04
N SER A 88 -3.59 19.69 2.02
CA SER A 88 -3.09 19.96 0.66
C SER A 88 -3.68 21.26 0.11
N ALA A 89 -4.98 21.52 0.32
CA ALA A 89 -5.63 22.78 -0.05
C ALA A 89 -4.96 24.00 0.60
N ARG A 90 -4.51 23.90 1.86
CA ARG A 90 -3.75 24.96 2.53
C ARG A 90 -2.40 25.24 1.85
N PHE A 91 -1.65 24.20 1.46
CA PHE A 91 -0.41 24.38 0.70
C PHE A 91 -0.67 25.08 -0.63
N LYS A 92 -1.65 24.60 -1.41
CA LYS A 92 -2.03 25.21 -2.69
C LYS A 92 -2.38 26.69 -2.55
N ARG A 93 -3.20 27.04 -1.54
CA ARG A 93 -3.57 28.44 -1.27
C ARG A 93 -2.38 29.33 -0.89
N ARG A 94 -1.39 28.79 -0.18
CA ARG A 94 -0.23 29.57 0.29
C ARG A 94 0.87 29.70 -0.75
N LEU A 95 1.06 28.68 -1.57
CA LEU A 95 2.06 28.67 -2.64
C LEU A 95 1.55 29.39 -3.90
N LYS A 96 0.22 29.39 -4.15
CA LYS A 96 -0.42 30.05 -5.31
C LYS A 96 0.10 29.56 -6.67
N ILE A 97 0.43 28.27 -6.75
CA ILE A 97 0.87 27.60 -7.97
C ILE A 97 -0.31 26.90 -8.64
N ILE A 98 -0.30 26.79 -9.97
CA ILE A 98 -1.28 26.01 -10.73
C ILE A 98 -1.28 24.57 -10.23
N SER A 99 -2.47 24.01 -9.99
CA SER A 99 -2.59 22.72 -9.34
C SER A 99 -3.61 21.80 -10.00
N PHE A 100 -3.27 20.53 -10.13
CA PHE A 100 -4.15 19.46 -10.60
C PHE A 100 -4.42 18.51 -9.43
N SER A 101 -5.66 18.09 -9.24
CA SER A 101 -6.06 17.29 -8.07
C SER A 101 -6.98 16.15 -8.48
N PHE A 102 -6.71 14.95 -7.99
CA PHE A 102 -7.47 13.76 -8.40
C PHE A 102 -8.90 13.74 -7.83
N GLU A 103 -9.75 12.92 -8.44
CA GLU A 103 -11.12 12.71 -7.97
C GLU A 103 -11.24 11.65 -6.87
N LYS A 104 -11.59 12.11 -5.65
CA LYS A 104 -11.72 11.22 -4.49
C LYS A 104 -12.95 10.32 -4.52
N LEU A 105 -13.99 10.74 -5.26
CA LEU A 105 -15.30 10.09 -5.31
C LEU A 105 -15.86 9.80 -3.91
N ASN A 106 -15.82 10.81 -3.03
CA ASN A 106 -16.24 10.65 -1.63
C ASN A 106 -17.74 10.36 -1.52
N TRP A 107 -18.54 10.90 -2.44
CA TRP A 107 -19.99 10.72 -2.44
C TRP A 107 -20.37 9.30 -2.85
N GLU A 108 -19.76 8.78 -3.91
CA GLU A 108 -19.92 7.42 -4.40
C GLU A 108 -19.49 6.40 -3.33
N LYS A 109 -18.35 6.65 -2.68
CA LYS A 109 -17.89 5.85 -1.53
C LYS A 109 -18.88 5.90 -0.38
N TRP A 110 -19.46 7.06 -0.10
CA TRP A 110 -20.44 7.23 0.96
C TRP A 110 -21.75 6.48 0.66
N LEU A 111 -22.23 6.53 -0.58
CA LEU A 111 -23.39 5.76 -1.04
C LEU A 111 -23.15 4.25 -0.90
N LEU A 112 -21.97 3.77 -1.29
CA LEU A 112 -21.60 2.36 -1.17
C LEU A 112 -21.52 1.90 0.30
N VAL A 113 -20.96 2.71 1.19
CA VAL A 113 -20.85 2.37 2.62
C VAL A 113 -22.21 2.41 3.32
N ASN A 114 -23.00 3.47 3.13
CA ASN A 114 -24.20 3.70 3.93
C ASN A 114 -25.47 3.09 3.33
N PHE A 115 -25.57 3.03 2.00
CA PHE A 115 -26.77 2.54 1.29
C PHE A 115 -26.53 1.24 0.52
N LYS A 116 -25.29 0.72 0.50
CA LYS A 116 -24.88 -0.44 -0.32
C LYS A 116 -25.17 -0.27 -1.82
N LYS A 117 -25.28 0.98 -2.27
CA LYS A 117 -25.49 1.34 -3.67
C LYS A 117 -24.13 1.59 -4.32
N ASN A 118 -23.66 0.63 -5.11
CA ASN A 118 -22.41 0.78 -5.82
C ASN A 118 -22.55 1.73 -7.02
N LYS A 119 -21.99 2.94 -6.87
CA LYS A 119 -21.82 3.94 -7.94
C LYS A 119 -20.34 4.20 -8.25
N MET A 120 -19.44 3.36 -7.73
CA MET A 120 -18.02 3.47 -8.02
C MET A 120 -17.76 3.11 -9.48
N PRO A 121 -16.93 3.87 -10.21
CA PRO A 121 -16.49 3.46 -11.52
C PRO A 121 -15.55 2.26 -11.42
N ASN A 122 -15.51 1.43 -12.46
CA ASN A 122 -14.53 0.36 -12.58
C ASN A 122 -13.16 0.91 -13.04
N VAL A 123 -12.59 1.81 -12.22
CA VAL A 123 -11.32 2.50 -12.48
C VAL A 123 -10.47 2.46 -11.22
N HIS A 124 -9.21 2.03 -11.37
CA HIS A 124 -8.30 1.96 -10.25
C HIS A 124 -7.91 3.36 -9.75
N ILE A 125 -7.55 3.50 -8.46
CA ILE A 125 -7.14 4.81 -7.94
C ILE A 125 -5.87 5.35 -8.59
N VAL A 126 -4.98 4.47 -9.05
CA VAL A 126 -3.76 4.84 -9.78
C VAL A 126 -4.11 5.54 -11.08
N ASP A 127 -5.08 5.01 -11.83
CA ASP A 127 -5.49 5.64 -13.10
C ASP A 127 -6.13 7.01 -12.82
N ARG A 128 -6.90 7.15 -11.72
CA ARG A 128 -7.38 8.47 -11.26
C ARG A 128 -6.26 9.41 -10.81
N TYR A 129 -5.14 8.89 -10.32
CA TYR A 129 -3.96 9.71 -10.04
C TYR A 129 -3.29 10.15 -11.33
N LEU A 130 -3.14 9.25 -12.31
CA LEU A 130 -2.58 9.57 -13.62
C LEU A 130 -3.48 10.53 -14.42
N ASP A 131 -4.79 10.52 -14.20
CA ASP A 131 -5.73 11.49 -14.80
C ASP A 131 -5.36 12.94 -14.48
N THR A 132 -4.67 13.20 -13.36
CA THR A 132 -4.17 14.56 -13.03
C THR A 132 -3.11 15.07 -13.99
N LEU A 133 -2.51 14.17 -14.79
CA LEU A 133 -1.44 14.47 -15.73
C LEU A 133 -1.90 14.62 -17.18
N LYS A 134 -3.19 14.40 -17.48
CA LYS A 134 -3.74 14.45 -18.85
C LYS A 134 -3.42 15.76 -19.58
N VAL A 135 -3.36 16.87 -18.84
CA VAL A 135 -3.04 18.21 -19.37
C VAL A 135 -1.61 18.33 -19.91
N PHE A 136 -0.72 17.41 -19.52
CA PHE A 136 0.67 17.32 -19.97
C PHE A 136 0.87 16.23 -21.05
N ASP A 137 -0.21 15.68 -21.60
CA ASP A 137 -0.22 14.53 -22.53
C ASP A 137 0.51 13.28 -22.00
N VAL A 138 0.62 13.16 -20.67
CA VAL A 138 1.22 11.99 -20.03
C VAL A 138 0.21 10.84 -20.01
N LYS A 139 0.66 9.67 -20.46
CA LYS A 139 -0.13 8.45 -20.53
C LYS A 139 0.41 7.41 -19.57
N ASN A 140 -0.44 6.47 -19.18
CA ASN A 140 -0.02 5.33 -18.39
C ASN A 140 0.81 4.38 -19.26
N ASP A 141 2.07 4.12 -18.89
CA ASP A 141 2.91 3.13 -19.57
C ASP A 141 2.55 1.67 -19.22
N ASN A 142 1.58 1.45 -18.32
CA ASN A 142 1.10 0.15 -17.86
C ASN A 142 2.17 -0.77 -17.22
N LYS A 143 3.28 -0.21 -16.72
CA LYS A 143 4.32 -1.01 -16.01
C LYS A 143 3.94 -1.39 -14.58
N GLY A 144 2.88 -0.80 -14.04
CA GLY A 144 2.46 -0.99 -12.65
C GLY A 144 3.17 -0.03 -11.70
N LEU A 145 3.24 -0.44 -10.42
CA LEU A 145 3.84 0.34 -9.33
C LEU A 145 5.35 0.15 -9.28
N ASP A 146 6.06 1.13 -8.71
CA ASP A 146 7.50 1.04 -8.44
C ASP A 146 7.76 0.99 -6.93
N TYR A 147 8.83 0.31 -6.53
CA TYR A 147 9.38 0.41 -5.18
C TYR A 147 10.88 0.14 -5.24
N PHE A 148 11.68 1.00 -4.60
CA PHE A 148 13.13 0.94 -4.62
C PHE A 148 13.63 0.73 -3.20
N ILE A 149 14.40 -0.34 -3.00
CA ILE A 149 14.96 -0.69 -1.69
C ILE A 149 16.41 -0.19 -1.68
N PRO A 150 16.81 0.63 -0.70
CA PRO A 150 18.20 1.00 -0.51
C PRO A 150 19.08 -0.22 -0.26
N VAL A 151 20.30 -0.24 -0.80
CA VAL A 151 21.25 -1.36 -0.62
C VAL A 151 21.46 -1.70 0.87
N LYS A 152 21.52 -0.68 1.74
CA LYS A 152 21.67 -0.84 3.20
C LYS A 152 20.47 -1.54 3.88
N ASP A 153 19.31 -1.54 3.24
CA ASP A 153 18.06 -2.12 3.74
C ASP A 153 17.74 -3.46 3.05
N GLU A 154 18.58 -3.95 2.15
CA GLU A 154 18.47 -5.33 1.66
C GLU A 154 18.79 -6.31 2.79
N VAL A 155 17.89 -7.26 3.01
CA VAL A 155 17.97 -8.28 4.07
C VAL A 155 18.34 -9.61 3.45
N ASP A 156 19.39 -10.26 3.95
CA ASP A 156 19.67 -11.65 3.63
C ASP A 156 18.77 -12.58 4.44
N ILE A 157 17.86 -13.27 3.75
CA ILE A 157 16.87 -14.17 4.37
C ILE A 157 17.53 -15.34 5.13
N GLN A 158 18.74 -15.76 4.75
CA GLN A 158 19.46 -16.87 5.40
C GLN A 158 19.83 -16.54 6.85
N THR A 159 20.00 -15.24 7.15
CA THR A 159 20.27 -14.76 8.53
C THR A 159 19.10 -15.02 9.48
N ILE A 160 17.89 -15.19 8.95
CA ILE A 160 16.71 -15.58 9.73
C ILE A 160 16.68 -17.10 9.90
N SER A 161 16.86 -17.84 8.80
CA SER A 161 17.03 -19.29 8.79
C SER A 161 17.47 -19.79 7.41
N GLU A 162 18.39 -20.75 7.39
CA GLU A 162 18.84 -21.43 6.15
C GLU A 162 17.69 -22.07 5.36
N GLU A 163 16.64 -22.54 6.02
CA GLU A 163 15.49 -23.18 5.37
C GLU A 163 14.75 -22.24 4.41
N LEU A 164 14.80 -20.92 4.68
CA LEU A 164 14.10 -19.91 3.89
C LEU A 164 14.76 -19.65 2.53
N LYS A 165 16.00 -20.10 2.32
CA LYS A 165 16.70 -20.01 1.04
C LYS A 165 15.96 -20.73 -0.09
N ASN A 166 15.24 -21.79 0.25
CA ASN A 166 14.45 -22.59 -0.70
C ASN A 166 13.07 -21.98 -0.99
N GLY A 167 12.79 -20.79 -0.47
CA GLY A 167 11.54 -20.07 -0.67
C GLY A 167 10.61 -20.13 0.54
N TYR A 168 9.71 -19.16 0.62
CA TYR A 168 8.78 -19.03 1.74
C TYR A 168 7.53 -18.25 1.35
N VAL A 169 6.50 -18.42 2.19
CA VAL A 169 5.28 -17.62 2.14
C VAL A 169 5.44 -16.42 3.09
N GLY A 170 5.36 -15.21 2.55
CA GLY A 170 5.30 -14.00 3.35
C GLY A 170 3.86 -13.78 3.82
N VAL A 171 3.62 -13.77 5.13
CA VAL A 171 2.30 -13.55 5.70
C VAL A 171 2.27 -12.22 6.43
N VAL A 172 1.51 -11.27 5.90
CA VAL A 172 1.38 -9.94 6.49
C VAL A 172 0.33 -9.97 7.59
N VAL A 173 0.79 -9.87 8.84
CA VAL A 173 -0.05 -9.84 10.05
C VAL A 173 -0.62 -8.44 10.27
N GLY A 174 0.19 -7.42 9.99
CA GLY A 174 -0.13 -6.03 10.31
C GLY A 174 -1.10 -5.37 9.35
N ALA A 175 -2.02 -4.58 9.91
CA ALA A 175 -2.81 -3.57 9.20
C ALA A 175 -3.13 -2.42 10.17
N TYR A 176 -3.27 -1.20 9.65
CA TYR A 176 -3.60 -0.03 10.48
C TYR A 176 -4.97 -0.15 11.18
N HIS A 177 -5.91 -0.88 10.56
CA HIS A 177 -7.23 -1.14 11.12
C HIS A 177 -7.43 -2.64 11.32
N ASN A 178 -7.78 -3.05 12.55
CA ASN A 178 -7.98 -4.45 12.91
C ASN A 178 -9.00 -5.17 12.02
N THR A 179 -10.05 -4.47 11.59
CA THR A 179 -11.11 -5.02 10.72
C THR A 179 -10.66 -5.38 9.30
N LYS A 180 -9.45 -4.99 8.91
CA LYS A 180 -8.85 -5.41 7.63
C LYS A 180 -8.00 -6.67 7.78
N LYS A 181 -7.55 -7.00 8.99
CA LYS A 181 -6.67 -8.14 9.26
C LYS A 181 -7.46 -9.45 9.25
N LEU A 182 -6.76 -10.55 9.02
CA LEU A 182 -7.20 -11.85 9.49
C LEU A 182 -7.34 -11.80 11.01
N THR A 183 -8.39 -12.41 11.57
CA THR A 183 -8.46 -12.57 13.02
C THR A 183 -7.36 -13.52 13.46
N LYS A 184 -6.82 -13.36 14.68
CA LYS A 184 -5.75 -14.22 15.20
C LYS A 184 -6.04 -15.71 15.02
N ASN A 185 -7.25 -16.15 15.35
CA ASN A 185 -7.66 -17.55 15.20
C ASN A 185 -7.65 -17.99 13.73
N LYS A 186 -8.14 -17.15 12.81
CA LYS A 186 -8.14 -17.43 11.37
C LYS A 186 -6.72 -17.51 10.81
N LEU A 187 -5.86 -16.57 11.22
CA LEU A 187 -4.44 -16.53 10.85
C LEU A 187 -3.71 -17.79 11.31
N ILE A 188 -3.88 -18.19 12.58
CA ILE A 188 -3.30 -19.43 13.11
C ILE A 188 -3.81 -20.65 12.33
N SER A 189 -5.12 -20.73 12.06
CA SER A 189 -5.72 -21.85 11.32
C SER A 189 -5.12 -21.99 9.92
N ILE A 190 -5.03 -20.88 9.17
CA ILE A 190 -4.42 -20.85 7.84
C ILE A 190 -2.94 -21.22 7.91
N CYS A 191 -2.16 -20.61 8.81
CA CYS A 191 -0.74 -20.90 8.94
C CYS A 191 -0.44 -22.36 9.31
N LYS A 192 -1.31 -23.02 10.10
CA LYS A 192 -1.18 -24.46 10.41
C LYS A 192 -1.33 -25.34 9.17
N LYS A 193 -2.16 -24.94 8.21
CA LYS A 193 -2.46 -25.69 6.98
C LYS A 193 -1.43 -25.45 5.87
N ILE A 194 -0.66 -24.36 5.90
CA ILE A 194 0.39 -24.05 4.91
C ILE A 194 1.64 -24.91 5.17
N ASN A 195 1.89 -25.91 4.32
CA ASN A 195 3.03 -26.84 4.43
C ASN A 195 4.35 -26.30 3.85
N LYS A 196 4.62 -25.01 4.04
CA LYS A 196 5.83 -24.30 3.57
C LYS A 196 6.40 -23.42 4.69
N PRO A 197 7.67 -23.00 4.63
CA PRO A 197 8.20 -21.98 5.53
C PRO A 197 7.40 -20.67 5.44
N ILE A 198 7.12 -20.05 6.58
CA ILE A 198 6.30 -18.84 6.71
C ILE A 198 7.12 -17.75 7.41
N VAL A 199 7.17 -16.56 6.81
CA VAL A 199 7.73 -15.36 7.44
C VAL A 199 6.59 -14.40 7.76
N LEU A 200 6.39 -14.12 9.06
CA LEU A 200 5.39 -13.15 9.51
C LEU A 200 5.93 -11.73 9.39
N LEU A 201 5.21 -10.88 8.66
CA LEU A 201 5.56 -9.50 8.38
C LEU A 201 4.59 -8.54 9.08
N GLY A 202 5.11 -7.54 9.78
CA GLY A 202 4.31 -6.58 10.52
C GLY A 202 5.16 -5.54 11.24
N GLY A 203 4.51 -4.47 11.70
CA GLY A 203 5.17 -3.44 12.50
C GLY A 203 5.39 -3.87 13.95
N PRO A 204 5.98 -3.00 14.78
CA PRO A 204 6.17 -3.23 16.21
C PRO A 204 4.89 -3.62 16.95
N ASP A 205 3.76 -3.01 16.59
CA ASP A 205 2.42 -3.30 17.15
C ASP A 205 1.90 -4.71 16.83
N ASN A 206 2.60 -5.50 16.02
CA ASN A 206 2.25 -6.89 15.69
C ASN A 206 3.24 -7.91 16.24
N LYS A 207 4.22 -7.49 17.05
CA LYS A 207 5.23 -8.38 17.61
C LYS A 207 4.61 -9.46 18.50
N GLU A 208 3.75 -9.07 19.44
CA GLU A 208 3.07 -9.99 20.36
C GLU A 208 2.15 -10.97 19.61
N GLU A 209 1.28 -10.44 18.73
CA GLU A 209 0.41 -11.26 17.87
C GLU A 209 1.22 -12.25 17.01
N GLY A 210 2.37 -11.83 16.48
CA GLY A 210 3.28 -12.69 15.73
C GLY A 210 3.90 -13.80 16.57
N GLU A 211 4.27 -13.54 17.82
CA GLU A 211 4.78 -14.57 18.74
C GLU A 211 3.69 -15.58 19.14
N GLU A 212 2.45 -15.12 19.35
CA GLU A 212 1.32 -16.02 19.61
C GLU A 212 1.07 -16.97 18.43
N VAL A 213 1.10 -16.44 17.21
CA VAL A 213 0.96 -17.25 15.99
C VAL A 213 2.12 -18.23 15.87
N LYS A 214 3.36 -17.77 16.14
CA LYS A 214 4.55 -18.62 16.11
C LYS A 214 4.45 -19.79 17.09
N ASN A 215 4.07 -19.51 18.33
CA ASN A 215 3.91 -20.53 19.38
C ASN A 215 2.80 -21.53 19.05
N ALA A 216 1.74 -21.10 18.37
CA ALA A 216 0.61 -21.96 18.00
C ALA A 216 0.90 -22.88 16.80
N VAL A 217 1.72 -22.42 15.84
CA VAL A 217 2.05 -23.17 14.60
C VAL A 217 3.32 -24.01 14.75
N LYS A 218 4.28 -23.55 15.58
CA LYS A 218 5.58 -24.17 15.88
C LYS A 218 6.56 -24.14 14.70
N GLU A 219 7.14 -25.29 14.36
CA GLU A 219 8.20 -25.41 13.35
C GLU A 219 7.70 -24.88 11.99
N ARG A 220 8.59 -24.21 11.24
CA ARG A 220 8.37 -23.52 9.95
C ARG A 220 7.90 -22.06 9.96
N ILE A 221 7.69 -21.43 11.12
CA ILE A 221 7.23 -20.03 11.19
C ILE A 221 8.26 -19.11 11.85
N TYR A 222 8.55 -18.01 11.17
CA TYR A 222 9.56 -17.03 11.57
C TYR A 222 8.87 -15.69 11.80
N ASN A 223 8.82 -15.27 13.07
CA ASN A 223 8.26 -13.97 13.42
C ASN A 223 9.29 -12.87 13.18
N THR A 224 9.00 -11.96 12.24
CA THR A 224 9.82 -10.77 11.98
C THR A 224 9.10 -9.47 12.31
N CYS A 225 7.89 -9.56 12.89
CA CYS A 225 7.08 -8.40 13.24
C CYS A 225 7.83 -7.48 14.22
N GLY A 226 8.04 -6.23 13.82
CA GLY A 226 8.75 -5.23 14.61
C GLY A 226 10.28 -5.34 14.60
N SER A 227 10.86 -6.31 13.86
CA SER A 227 12.31 -6.48 13.75
C SER A 227 12.94 -5.64 12.64
N TYR A 228 12.15 -5.22 11.67
CA TYR A 228 12.62 -4.57 10.44
C TYR A 228 11.91 -3.24 10.19
N ASN A 229 12.64 -2.31 9.55
CA ASN A 229 12.04 -1.10 9.01
C ASN A 229 11.20 -1.42 7.75
N ILE A 230 10.55 -0.41 7.15
CA ILE A 230 9.67 -0.61 6.00
C ILE A 230 10.42 -1.13 4.75
N ASN A 231 11.63 -0.64 4.49
CA ASN A 231 12.43 -1.05 3.33
C ASN A 231 12.96 -2.48 3.51
N GLN A 232 13.39 -2.83 4.72
CA GLN A 232 13.79 -4.20 5.07
C GLN A 232 12.60 -5.17 5.00
N SER A 233 11.41 -4.75 5.46
CA SER A 233 10.17 -5.53 5.27
C SER A 233 9.85 -5.70 3.78
N ALA A 234 10.06 -4.66 2.96
CA ALA A 234 9.92 -4.73 1.51
C ALA A 234 10.95 -5.68 0.89
N SER A 235 12.18 -5.75 1.41
CA SER A 235 13.20 -6.73 0.99
C SER A 235 12.75 -8.17 1.22
N LEU A 236 12.12 -8.45 2.36
CA LEU A 236 11.51 -9.76 2.62
C LEU A 236 10.35 -10.02 1.63
N VAL A 237 9.46 -9.04 1.42
CA VAL A 237 8.39 -9.18 0.41
C VAL A 237 8.96 -9.47 -0.99
N LYS A 238 10.06 -8.80 -1.39
CA LYS A 238 10.75 -9.01 -2.67
C LYS A 238 11.37 -10.41 -2.79
N GLN A 239 11.65 -11.11 -1.69
CA GLN A 239 12.25 -12.44 -1.71
C GLN A 239 11.24 -13.59 -1.59
N ALA A 240 10.03 -13.33 -1.07
CA ALA A 240 8.99 -14.35 -0.93
C ALA A 240 8.51 -14.91 -2.30
N ASN A 241 8.06 -16.16 -2.29
CA ASN A 241 7.38 -16.81 -3.44
C ASN A 241 5.95 -16.29 -3.58
N VAL A 242 5.23 -16.27 -2.46
CA VAL A 242 3.82 -15.89 -2.37
C VAL A 242 3.62 -14.99 -1.17
N ILE A 243 2.76 -13.98 -1.32
CA ILE A 243 2.38 -13.06 -0.25
C ILE A 243 0.91 -13.26 0.10
N LEU A 244 0.63 -13.69 1.33
CA LEU A 244 -0.71 -13.60 1.93
C LEU A 244 -0.81 -12.27 2.67
N SER A 245 -1.70 -11.37 2.24
CA SER A 245 -1.75 -10.02 2.82
C SER A 245 -3.15 -9.45 2.90
N PRO A 246 -3.53 -8.77 4.00
CA PRO A 246 -4.70 -7.91 4.00
C PRO A 246 -4.46 -6.65 3.14
N ASP A 247 -5.53 -5.94 2.76
CA ASP A 247 -5.46 -4.63 2.08
C ASP A 247 -4.66 -3.60 2.91
N THR A 248 -3.36 -3.52 2.65
CA THR A 248 -2.37 -2.74 3.42
C THR A 248 -1.20 -2.27 2.54
N GLY A 249 -0.26 -1.51 3.13
CA GLY A 249 0.91 -1.03 2.42
C GLY A 249 1.78 -2.13 1.81
N LEU A 250 2.00 -3.23 2.53
CA LEU A 250 2.83 -4.35 2.04
C LEU A 250 2.19 -5.09 0.86
N MET A 251 0.85 -5.10 0.74
CA MET A 251 0.16 -5.61 -0.45
C MET A 251 0.53 -4.80 -1.71
N HIS A 252 0.57 -3.47 -1.60
CA HIS A 252 0.95 -2.62 -2.73
C HIS A 252 2.45 -2.73 -3.05
N ILE A 253 3.31 -2.86 -2.04
CA ILE A 253 4.74 -3.13 -2.23
C ILE A 253 4.94 -4.47 -2.95
N ALA A 254 4.21 -5.52 -2.56
CA ALA A 254 4.23 -6.81 -3.25
C ALA A 254 3.79 -6.67 -4.73
N SER A 255 2.81 -5.81 -5.00
CA SER A 255 2.35 -5.51 -6.36
C SER A 255 3.43 -4.80 -7.20
N ALA A 256 4.22 -3.90 -6.58
CA ALA A 256 5.36 -3.25 -7.24
C ALA A 256 6.45 -4.26 -7.64
N PHE A 257 6.69 -5.26 -6.80
CA PHE A 257 7.63 -6.34 -7.10
C PHE A 257 7.05 -7.48 -7.94
N LYS A 258 5.82 -7.33 -8.46
CA LYS A 258 5.11 -8.36 -9.24
C LYS A 258 5.09 -9.72 -8.54
N LYS A 259 4.91 -9.71 -7.21
CA LYS A 259 4.74 -10.93 -6.44
C LYS A 259 3.35 -11.52 -6.65
N LYS A 260 3.27 -12.85 -6.50
CA LYS A 260 2.01 -13.59 -6.43
C LYS A 260 1.34 -13.25 -5.11
N ILE A 261 0.18 -12.61 -5.16
CA ILE A 261 -0.50 -12.09 -3.96
C ILE A 261 -1.82 -12.84 -3.77
N VAL A 262 -2.02 -13.39 -2.58
CA VAL A 262 -3.34 -13.77 -2.09
C VAL A 262 -3.80 -12.67 -1.13
N SER A 263 -4.62 -11.76 -1.64
CA SER A 263 -5.06 -10.60 -0.86
C SER A 263 -6.37 -10.89 -0.12
N VAL A 264 -6.44 -10.61 1.17
CA VAL A 264 -7.62 -10.87 2.01
C VAL A 264 -8.35 -9.57 2.34
N TRP A 265 -9.67 -9.56 2.11
CA TRP A 265 -10.49 -8.37 2.24
C TRP A 265 -11.63 -8.56 3.24
N GLY A 266 -11.49 -7.91 4.39
CA GLY A 266 -12.49 -7.91 5.45
C GLY A 266 -13.57 -6.85 5.23
N ASN A 267 -13.53 -5.77 6.00
CA ASN A 267 -14.59 -4.77 6.00
C ASN A 267 -14.53 -3.72 4.88
N THR A 268 -13.42 -3.65 4.14
CA THR A 268 -13.29 -2.86 2.90
C THR A 268 -13.56 -3.73 1.68
N VAL A 269 -13.78 -3.09 0.54
CA VAL A 269 -14.11 -3.75 -0.73
C VAL A 269 -13.18 -3.26 -1.85
N PRO A 270 -12.78 -4.14 -2.80
CA PRO A 270 -11.94 -3.78 -3.95
C PRO A 270 -12.47 -2.61 -4.77
N GLU A 271 -13.79 -2.44 -4.86
CA GLU A 271 -14.50 -1.42 -5.64
C GLU A 271 -14.17 0.02 -5.23
N PHE A 272 -13.50 0.22 -4.09
CA PHE A 272 -12.89 1.52 -3.79
C PHE A 272 -11.71 1.89 -4.71
N GLY A 273 -11.26 0.95 -5.55
CA GLY A 273 -10.16 1.07 -6.49
C GLY A 273 -8.79 0.99 -5.82
N MET A 274 -8.69 0.24 -4.72
CA MET A 274 -7.48 0.08 -3.90
C MET A 274 -6.94 -1.35 -3.94
N TYR A 275 -7.38 -2.16 -4.90
CA TYR A 275 -6.88 -3.53 -5.07
C TYR A 275 -5.42 -3.52 -5.54
N PRO A 276 -4.70 -4.66 -5.54
CA PRO A 276 -3.35 -4.70 -6.10
C PRO A 276 -3.33 -4.18 -7.54
N TYR A 277 -2.47 -3.21 -7.84
CA TYR A 277 -2.45 -2.56 -9.15
C TYR A 277 -1.48 -3.24 -10.10
N LEU A 278 -2.03 -3.83 -11.18
CA LEU A 278 -1.27 -4.63 -12.15
C LEU A 278 -0.31 -5.62 -11.44
N PRO A 279 -0.82 -6.48 -10.54
CA PRO A 279 0.01 -7.45 -9.82
C PRO A 279 0.46 -8.57 -10.76
N HIS A 280 1.13 -9.60 -10.23
CA HIS A 280 1.32 -10.85 -10.97
C HIS A 280 -0.04 -11.41 -11.41
N THR A 281 -0.14 -11.96 -12.61
CA THR A 281 -1.39 -12.47 -13.22
C THR A 281 -2.11 -13.51 -12.35
N ASP A 282 -1.34 -14.32 -11.64
CA ASP A 282 -1.87 -15.41 -10.81
C ASP A 282 -2.35 -14.94 -9.43
N SER A 283 -2.24 -13.64 -9.12
CA SER A 283 -2.70 -13.07 -7.86
C SER A 283 -4.22 -13.16 -7.73
N GLU A 284 -4.70 -13.28 -6.50
CA GLU A 284 -6.12 -13.51 -6.21
C GLU A 284 -6.63 -12.65 -5.05
N ILE A 285 -7.90 -12.27 -5.14
CA ILE A 285 -8.62 -11.50 -4.13
C ILE A 285 -9.58 -12.44 -3.41
N MET A 286 -9.37 -12.59 -2.10
CA MET A 286 -10.17 -13.41 -1.19
C MET A 286 -11.10 -12.49 -0.41
N GLU A 287 -12.41 -12.61 -0.67
CA GLU A 287 -13.43 -11.79 -0.05
C GLU A 287 -14.76 -12.52 0.12
N ILE A 288 -15.54 -12.12 1.12
CA ILE A 288 -16.95 -12.49 1.23
C ILE A 288 -17.79 -11.47 0.47
N LYS A 289 -18.42 -11.93 -0.61
CA LYS A 289 -19.43 -11.18 -1.35
C LYS A 289 -20.78 -11.25 -0.63
N ASP A 290 -21.66 -10.29 -0.91
CA ASP A 290 -23.06 -10.27 -0.44
C ASP A 290 -23.27 -10.23 1.08
N LEU A 291 -22.26 -9.83 1.85
CA LEU A 291 -22.42 -9.58 3.27
C LEU A 291 -23.08 -8.22 3.52
N ASN A 292 -24.32 -8.19 4.02
CA ASN A 292 -25.14 -6.97 4.21
C ASN A 292 -24.44 -5.81 4.94
N CYS A 293 -23.50 -6.06 5.86
CA CYS A 293 -22.78 -5.00 6.55
C CYS A 293 -21.58 -4.45 5.76
N ARG A 294 -21.07 -5.18 4.77
CA ARG A 294 -19.87 -4.88 3.98
C ARG A 294 -20.18 -3.98 2.77
N PRO A 295 -19.35 -2.97 2.45
CA PRO A 295 -18.27 -2.45 3.28
C PRO A 295 -18.83 -1.70 4.50
N CYS A 296 -18.24 -1.91 5.67
CA CYS A 296 -18.66 -1.18 6.89
C CYS A 296 -18.13 0.26 6.90
N THR A 297 -17.07 0.53 6.14
CA THR A 297 -16.33 1.80 6.12
C THR A 297 -15.42 1.83 4.89
N LYS A 298 -14.98 3.03 4.52
CA LYS A 298 -14.06 3.28 3.42
C LYS A 298 -12.60 2.92 3.72
N ILE A 299 -12.22 2.87 5.00
CA ILE A 299 -10.80 2.72 5.41
C ILE A 299 -10.56 1.58 6.39
N GLY A 300 -11.51 1.31 7.30
CA GLY A 300 -11.34 0.35 8.38
C GLY A 300 -11.78 0.90 9.74
N PHE A 301 -11.90 0.02 10.73
CA PHE A 301 -12.18 0.35 12.14
C PHE A 301 -11.22 -0.41 13.06
N LYS A 302 -11.11 0.03 14.32
CA LYS A 302 -10.37 -0.70 15.36
C LYS A 302 -11.07 -2.00 15.77
N GLU A 303 -12.39 -2.05 15.67
CA GLU A 303 -13.21 -3.21 16.04
C GLU A 303 -14.33 -3.42 15.01
N CYS A 304 -14.80 -4.66 14.88
CA CYS A 304 -15.94 -4.95 14.02
C CYS A 304 -17.20 -4.33 14.64
N PRO A 305 -17.90 -3.41 13.95
CA PRO A 305 -19.10 -2.77 14.49
C PRO A 305 -20.26 -3.76 14.70
N LYS A 306 -20.19 -4.93 14.06
CA LYS A 306 -21.15 -6.02 14.22
C LYS A 306 -20.64 -7.16 15.11
N LYS A 307 -19.44 -7.04 15.68
CA LYS A 307 -18.77 -7.98 16.61
C LYS A 307 -18.52 -9.41 16.09
N HIS A 308 -19.07 -9.82 14.96
CA HIS A 308 -18.97 -11.20 14.45
C HIS A 308 -17.78 -11.49 13.52
N PHE A 309 -17.16 -10.46 12.90
CA PHE A 309 -16.03 -10.62 11.96
C PHE A 309 -16.26 -11.61 10.79
N LYS A 310 -17.52 -11.82 10.38
CA LYS A 310 -17.91 -12.80 9.32
C LYS A 310 -17.21 -12.54 7.98
N CYS A 311 -16.94 -11.29 7.63
CA CYS A 311 -16.17 -10.96 6.41
C CYS A 311 -14.75 -11.55 6.37
N ILE A 312 -14.23 -12.00 7.51
CA ILE A 312 -12.93 -12.66 7.64
C ILE A 312 -13.11 -14.12 8.10
N ASN A 313 -13.95 -14.35 9.10
CA ASN A 313 -14.11 -15.67 9.70
C ASN A 313 -14.76 -16.68 8.75
N ASP A 314 -15.64 -16.22 7.84
CA ASP A 314 -16.37 -17.08 6.92
C ASP A 314 -15.58 -17.33 5.62
N LEU A 315 -14.39 -16.75 5.45
CA LEU A 315 -13.52 -17.04 4.30
C LEU A 315 -13.13 -18.52 4.27
N ASP A 316 -13.13 -19.11 3.08
CA ASP A 316 -12.71 -20.50 2.89
C ASP A 316 -11.18 -20.62 3.07
N GLU A 317 -10.77 -21.25 4.17
CA GLU A 317 -9.35 -21.44 4.49
C GLU A 317 -8.69 -22.44 3.56
N ASP A 318 -9.41 -23.50 3.18
CA ASP A 318 -8.85 -24.57 2.37
C ASP A 318 -8.62 -24.04 0.96
N TYR A 319 -9.55 -23.23 0.43
CA TYR A 319 -9.33 -22.51 -0.81
C TYR A 319 -8.12 -21.57 -0.76
N ILE A 320 -7.98 -20.77 0.32
CA ILE A 320 -6.82 -19.88 0.51
C ILE A 320 -5.51 -20.67 0.52
N VAL A 321 -5.45 -21.77 1.27
CA VAL A 321 -4.25 -22.60 1.42
C VAL A 321 -3.90 -23.34 0.14
N ASN A 322 -4.90 -23.90 -0.56
CA ASN A 322 -4.71 -24.54 -1.85
C ASN A 322 -4.15 -23.53 -2.85
N LYS A 323 -4.73 -22.32 -2.90
CA LYS A 323 -4.23 -21.26 -3.78
C LYS A 323 -2.80 -20.85 -3.45
N ILE A 324 -2.45 -20.71 -2.17
CA ILE A 324 -1.06 -20.44 -1.76
C ILE A 324 -0.13 -21.56 -2.23
N SER A 325 -0.57 -22.81 -2.13
CA SER A 325 0.22 -23.98 -2.55
C SER A 325 0.41 -24.05 -4.06
N ASP A 326 -0.61 -23.70 -4.85
CA ASP A 326 -0.54 -23.63 -6.31
C ASP A 326 0.38 -22.50 -6.81
N LEU A 327 0.47 -21.41 -6.03
CA LEU A 327 1.28 -20.24 -6.36
C LEU A 327 2.75 -20.37 -5.93
N TYR A 328 3.05 -21.22 -4.95
CA TYR A 328 4.39 -21.37 -4.38
C TYR A 328 5.37 -21.96 -5.39
#